data_AF-A0A948SVP5-F1
#
_entry.id   AF-A0A948SVP5-F1
#
_cell.length_a   1.000
_cell.length_b   1.000
_cell.length_c   1.000
_cell.angle_alpha   90.00
_cell.angle_beta   90.00
_cell.angle_gamma   90.00
#
_symmetry.space_group_name_H-M   'P 1'
#
loop_
_entity.id
_entity.type
_entity.pdbx_description
1 polymer ?
#
loop_
_entity_poly.entity_id
_entity_poly.type
_entity_poly.pdbx_seq_one_letter_code
_entity_poly.pdbx_strand_id
1 'polypeptide(L)' 'MNATNTTLQSQVRVRPDHQKLVERAKEITAAELQVYASRTAGSQAANARARKVMPLGVPSSFQAYDPY' A
#
# COMPACT_ATOMS: atom_id res chain seq x y z
N MET A 1 -40.12 -30.74 12.44
CA MET A 1 -39.63 -29.36 12.55
C MET A 1 -38.14 -29.44 12.85
N ASN A 2 -37.24 -29.08 11.93
CA ASN A 2 -35.80 -28.80 12.18
C ASN A 2 -35.12 -28.22 10.92
N ALA A 3 -35.84 -27.40 10.14
CA ALA A 3 -35.32 -26.77 8.91
C ALA A 3 -34.63 -25.42 9.15
N THR A 4 -34.55 -24.95 10.40
CA THR A 4 -34.09 -23.59 10.71
C THR A 4 -32.59 -23.50 11.03
N ASN A 5 -31.91 -24.62 11.34
CA ASN A 5 -30.51 -24.57 11.80
C ASN A 5 -29.46 -24.74 10.68
N THR A 6 -29.88 -25.04 9.46
CA THR A 6 -28.96 -25.26 8.30
C THR A 6 -28.72 -23.97 7.50
N THR A 7 -29.63 -23.00 7.57
CA THR A 7 -29.58 -21.77 6.73
C THR A 7 -28.80 -20.62 7.37
N LEU A 8 -28.52 -20.68 8.67
CA LEU A 8 -27.80 -19.62 9.39
C LEU A 8 -26.27 -19.76 9.37
N GLN A 9 -25.74 -20.90 8.90
CA GLN A 9 -24.29 -21.13 8.80
C GLN A 9 -23.70 -20.77 7.42
N SER A 10 -24.53 -20.56 6.39
CA SER A 10 -24.06 -20.25 5.03
C SER A 10 -23.63 -18.79 4.82
N GLN A 11 -23.80 -17.93 5.83
CA GLN A 11 -23.42 -16.51 5.77
C GLN A 11 -22.22 -16.13 6.64
N VAL A 12 -21.44 -17.12 7.12
CA VAL A 12 -20.10 -16.83 7.60
C VAL A 12 -19.27 -16.48 6.37
N ARG A 13 -19.22 -15.18 6.03
CA ARG A 13 -18.40 -14.62 4.95
C ARG A 13 -17.08 -15.39 4.91
N VAL A 14 -16.84 -16.12 3.82
CA VAL A 14 -15.59 -16.83 3.57
C VAL A 14 -14.48 -15.80 3.73
N ARG A 15 -13.78 -15.82 4.87
CA ARG A 15 -12.67 -14.90 5.09
C ARG A 15 -11.64 -15.30 4.04
N PRO A 16 -11.25 -14.38 3.14
CA PRO A 16 -10.20 -14.70 2.20
C PRO A 16 -8.97 -15.15 2.99
N ASP A 17 -8.34 -16.21 2.50
CA ASP A 17 -7.08 -16.71 3.05
C ASP A 17 -6.13 -15.52 3.23
N HIS A 18 -5.56 -15.40 4.43
CA HIS A 18 -4.63 -14.34 4.78
C HIS A 18 -3.51 -14.22 3.75
N GLN A 19 -3.00 -15.35 3.24
CA GLN A 19 -1.95 -15.34 2.21
C GLN A 19 -2.44 -14.68 0.91
N LYS A 20 -3.67 -14.96 0.48
CA LYS A 20 -4.26 -14.33 -0.71
C LYS A 20 -4.44 -12.83 -0.53
N LEU A 21 -4.81 -12.37 0.67
CA LEU A 21 -4.88 -10.94 0.98
C LEU A 21 -3.51 -10.27 0.92
N VAL A 22 -2.48 -10.92 1.47
CA VAL A 22 -1.10 -10.40 1.46
C VAL A 22 -0.58 -10.28 0.03
N GLU A 23 -0.75 -11.30 -0.81
CA GLU A 23 -0.31 -11.23 -2.20
C GLU A 23 -1.08 -10.16 -2.97
N ARG A 24 -2.40 -10.08 -2.78
CA ARG A 24 -3.20 -9.03 -3.43
C ARG A 24 -2.79 -7.62 -2.99
N ALA A 25 -2.44 -7.44 -1.71
CA ALA A 25 -1.95 -6.17 -1.21
C ALA A 25 -0.62 -5.76 -1.87
N LYS A 26 0.32 -6.70 -2.04
CA LYS A 26 1.59 -6.45 -2.74
C LYS A 26 1.37 -6.01 -4.19
N GLU A 27 0.48 -6.68 -4.92
CA GLU A 27 0.14 -6.32 -6.30
C GLU A 27 -0.41 -4.89 -6.39
N ILE A 28 -1.33 -4.53 -5.49
CA ILE A 28 -1.90 -3.18 -5.43
C ILE A 28 -0.80 -2.17 -5.09
N THR A 29 0.01 -2.41 -4.07
CA THR A 29 1.11 -1.52 -3.69
C THR A 29 2.07 -1.28 -4.86
N ALA A 30 2.44 -2.33 -5.61
CA ALA A 30 3.32 -2.20 -6.77
C ALA A 30 2.69 -1.33 -7.87
N ALA A 31 1.41 -1.55 -8.19
CA ALA A 31 0.69 -0.75 -9.19
C ALA A 31 0.58 0.72 -8.76
N GLU A 32 0.25 0.98 -7.50
CA GLU A 32 0.13 2.35 -6.97
C GLU A 32 1.48 3.07 -6.91
N LEU A 33 2.57 2.37 -6.54
CA LEU A 33 3.92 2.95 -6.58
C LEU A 33 4.34 3.36 -8.00
N GLN A 34 3.97 2.57 -9.01
CA GLN A 34 4.22 2.92 -10.41
C GLN A 34 3.45 4.18 -10.83
N VAL A 35 2.17 4.29 -10.43
CA VAL A 35 1.35 5.48 -10.70
C VAL A 35 1.89 6.69 -9.95
N TYR A 36 2.25 6.53 -8.68
CA TYR A 36 2.87 7.58 -7.86
C TYR A 36 4.13 8.12 -8.52
N ALA A 37 5.06 7.26 -8.91
CA ALA A 37 6.33 7.65 -9.55
C ALA A 37 6.08 8.40 -10.87
N SER A 38 5.19 7.90 -11.73
CA SER A 38 4.89 8.56 -13.01
C SER A 38 4.25 9.94 -12.84
N ARG A 39 3.45 10.15 -11.79
CA ARG A 39 2.80 11.44 -11.51
C ARG A 39 3.67 12.43 -10.73
N THR A 40 4.72 11.97 -10.05
CA THR A 40 5.55 12.79 -9.15
C THR A 40 7.01 12.91 -9.57
N ALA A 41 7.31 12.74 -10.86
CA ALA A 41 8.67 12.83 -11.41
C ALA A 41 9.41 14.14 -11.03
N GLY A 42 8.69 15.26 -10.93
CA GLY A 42 9.25 16.53 -10.46
C GLY A 42 9.71 16.48 -8.99
N SER A 43 8.90 15.87 -8.12
CA SER A 43 9.22 15.65 -6.70
C SER A 43 10.42 14.72 -6.55
N GLN A 44 10.48 13.64 -7.32
CA GLN A 44 11.64 12.75 -7.39
C GLN A 44 12.93 13.53 -7.72
N ALA A 45 12.90 14.33 -8.79
CA ALA A 45 14.06 15.11 -9.19
C ALA A 45 14.45 16.17 -8.15
N ALA A 46 13.47 16.80 -7.48
CA ALA A 46 13.73 17.77 -6.42
C ALA A 46 14.36 17.11 -5.20
N ASN A 47 13.81 15.99 -4.73
CA ASN A 47 14.34 15.21 -3.62
C ASN A 47 15.77 14.70 -3.93
N ALA A 48 16.01 14.20 -5.14
CA ALA A 48 17.34 13.78 -5.58
C ALA A 48 18.39 14.91 -5.54
N ARG A 49 17.99 16.15 -5.87
CA ARG A 49 18.87 17.33 -5.69
C ARG A 49 19.07 17.66 -4.22
N ALA A 50 17.99 17.63 -3.43
CA ALA A 50 18.03 17.92 -2.01
C ALA A 50 18.95 16.95 -1.25
N ARG A 51 18.95 15.65 -1.60
CA ARG A 51 19.83 14.62 -1.00
C ARG A 51 21.32 14.91 -1.15
N LYS A 52 21.73 15.76 -2.09
CA LYS A 52 23.13 16.17 -2.25
C LYS A 52 23.62 17.11 -1.15
N VAL A 53 22.69 17.83 -0.51
CA VAL A 53 23.01 18.93 0.41
C VAL A 53 22.29 18.82 1.76
N MET A 54 21.26 17.98 1.87
CA MET A 54 20.50 17.73 3.10
C MET A 54 20.44 16.22 3.39
N PRO A 55 20.61 15.80 4.67
CA PRO A 55 20.38 14.43 5.09
C PRO A 55 18.99 13.95 4.65
N LEU A 56 18.92 12.78 4.01
CA LEU A 56 17.68 12.18 3.48
C LEU A 56 16.89 13.04 2.48
N GLY A 57 17.43 14.17 2.03
CA GLY A 57 16.76 15.07 1.09
C GLY A 57 15.69 15.97 1.70
N VAL A 58 15.61 16.04 3.03
CA VAL A 58 14.58 16.80 3.75
C VAL A 58 15.15 17.57 4.94
N PRO A 59 14.53 18.70 5.35
CA PRO A 59 14.95 19.46 6.53
C PRO A 59 14.75 18.74 7.87
N SER A 60 13.81 17.79 7.95
CA SER A 60 13.46 17.06 9.19
C SER A 60 13.14 15.60 8.89
N SER A 61 13.50 14.69 9.79
CA SER A 61 13.22 13.26 9.65
C SER A 61 11.72 12.95 9.54
N PHE A 62 10.84 13.78 10.13
CA PHE A 62 9.38 13.64 10.01
C PHE A 62 8.86 13.86 8.58
N GLN A 63 9.67 14.45 7.69
CA GLN A 63 9.31 14.71 6.30
C GLN A 63 9.86 13.63 5.35
N ALA A 64 10.75 12.75 5.83
CA ALA A 64 11.33 11.69 5.01
C ALA A 64 10.27 10.61 4.76
N TYR A 65 9.98 10.34 3.49
CA TYR A 65 9.02 9.32 3.09
C TYR A 65 9.52 8.54 1.88
N ASP A 66 9.46 7.22 1.93
CA ASP A 66 9.74 6.35 0.79
C ASP A 66 8.52 6.35 -0.16
N PRO A 67 8.65 6.65 -1.48
CA PRO A 67 9.86 6.46 -2.28
C PRO A 67 10.81 7.65 -2.47
N TYR A 68 10.55 8.87 -1.97
CA TYR A 68 11.49 10.00 -2.14
C TYR A 68 11.69 10.86 -0.90
#